data_AF-A0A7W2UF14-F1
#
_entry.id   AF-A0A7W2UF14-F1
#
_cell.length_a   1.000
_cell.length_b   1.000
_cell.length_c   1.000
_cell.angle_alpha   90.00
_cell.angle_beta   90.00
_cell.angle_gamma   90.00
#
_symmetry.space_group_name_H-M   'P 1'
#
loop_
_entity.id
_entity.type
_entity.pdbx_description
1 polymer ?
#
loop_
_entity_poly.entity_id
_entity_poly.type
_entity_poly.pdbx_seq_one_letter_code
_entity_poly.pdbx_strand_id
1 'polypeptide(L)'
;MVVEEFIAADASAHVHSRARGRFEEAVALVRAAHGVAVGGVDPVGAADTYLVRRTDLNILVEWFADKYRQLVPAPAGLAERPLPEALRDRPCLPERRIRDMVRIGLVAEAVMGRPVRMELAWKNGVVYVLWCEAAG
;
A
#
# COMPACT_ATOMS: atom_id res chain seq x y z
N MET A 1 -7.40 -17.08 14.76
CA MET A 1 -6.85 -15.80 15.26
C MET A 1 -5.36 -15.84 14.99
N VAL A 2 -4.85 -14.87 14.25
CA VAL A 2 -3.40 -14.69 14.05
C VAL A 2 -2.94 -13.61 15.03
N VAL A 3 -1.82 -13.84 15.71
CA VAL A 3 -1.14 -12.84 16.52
C VAL A 3 0.23 -12.66 15.90
N GLU A 4 0.54 -11.43 15.50
CA GLU A 4 1.78 -11.07 14.81
C GLU A 4 2.45 -9.87 15.47
N GLU A 5 3.72 -9.65 15.13
CA GLU A 5 4.46 -8.48 15.59
C GLU A 5 3.84 -7.21 14.99
N PHE A 6 3.59 -6.21 15.83
CA PHE A 6 3.07 -4.93 15.39
C PHE A 6 4.15 -4.09 14.70
N ILE A 7 3.91 -3.72 13.44
CA ILE A 7 4.81 -2.85 12.67
C ILE A 7 4.37 -1.39 12.80
N ALA A 8 5.11 -0.62 13.59
CA ALA A 8 5.03 0.84 13.64
C ALA A 8 5.52 1.47 12.31
N ALA A 9 4.65 1.49 11.30
CA ALA A 9 4.98 1.85 9.93
C ALA A 9 5.08 3.38 9.71
N ASP A 10 6.03 3.79 8.88
CA ASP A 10 6.15 5.15 8.33
C ASP A 10 5.08 5.39 7.25
N ALA A 11 4.78 4.34 6.50
CA ALA A 11 3.73 4.29 5.48
C ALA A 11 3.18 2.86 5.38
N SER A 12 1.94 2.75 4.94
CA SER A 12 1.29 1.47 4.68
C SER A 12 0.69 1.46 3.30
N ALA A 13 0.51 0.26 2.73
CA ALA A 13 -0.02 0.12 1.39
C ALA A 13 -0.90 -1.12 1.22
N HIS A 14 -1.93 -0.99 0.39
CA HIS A 14 -2.66 -2.09 -0.20
C HIS A 14 -2.25 -2.29 -1.64
N VAL A 15 -1.97 -3.53 -2.00
CA VAL A 15 -1.58 -3.92 -3.35
C VAL A 15 -2.54 -4.96 -3.88
N HIS A 16 -3.10 -4.70 -5.05
CA HIS A 16 -3.74 -5.72 -5.88
C HIS A 16 -2.77 -6.03 -7.02
N SER A 17 -2.27 -7.27 -7.10
CA SER A 17 -1.33 -7.67 -8.17
C SER A 17 -1.94 -7.57 -9.57
N ARG A 18 -3.28 -7.52 -9.64
CA ARG A 18 -4.08 -7.17 -10.81
C ARG A 18 -5.26 -6.29 -10.40
N ALA A 19 -5.34 -5.09 -10.96
CA ALA A 19 -6.48 -4.20 -10.77
C ALA A 19 -7.73 -4.76 -11.44
N ARG A 20 -8.90 -4.50 -10.85
CA ARG A 20 -10.21 -4.79 -11.46
C ARG A 20 -10.64 -3.61 -12.32
N GLY A 21 -11.08 -3.87 -13.55
CA GLY A 21 -11.50 -2.82 -14.49
C GLY A 21 -11.17 -3.17 -15.93
N ARG A 22 -11.62 -2.33 -16.87
CA ARG A 22 -11.23 -2.39 -18.27
C ARG A 22 -10.06 -1.43 -18.49
N PHE A 23 -8.85 -1.97 -18.42
CA PHE A 23 -7.63 -1.28 -18.77
C PHE A 23 -7.12 -1.85 -20.09
N GLU A 24 -6.51 -1.02 -20.94
CA GLU A 24 -5.89 -1.49 -22.19
C GLU A 24 -4.74 -2.47 -21.91
N GLU A 25 -4.10 -2.31 -20.75
CA GLU A 25 -2.97 -3.12 -20.31
C GLU A 25 -3.26 -3.79 -18.97
N ALA A 26 -2.58 -4.91 -18.69
CA ALA A 26 -2.67 -5.54 -17.38
C ALA A 26 -1.87 -4.71 -16.34
N VAL A 27 -2.59 -4.10 -15.40
CA VAL A 27 -2.01 -3.24 -14.36
C VAL A 27 -2.23 -3.80 -12.96
N ALA A 28 -1.29 -3.54 -12.06
CA ALA A 28 -1.43 -3.66 -10.62
C ALA A 28 -1.93 -2.32 -10.04
N LEU A 29 -2.68 -2.39 -8.94
CA LEU A 29 -3.13 -1.22 -8.19
C LEU A 29 -2.38 -1.16 -6.86
N VAL A 30 -1.81 0.00 -6.55
CA VAL A 30 -1.23 0.28 -5.23
C VAL A 30 -1.97 1.48 -4.64
N ARG A 31 -2.42 1.35 -3.39
CA ARG A 31 -2.89 2.47 -2.57
C ARG A 31 -1.97 2.61 -1.37
N ALA A 32 -1.39 3.78 -1.15
CA ALA A 32 -0.42 4.00 -0.09
C ALA A 32 -0.74 5.27 0.72
N ALA A 33 -0.52 5.21 2.03
CA ALA A 33 -0.76 6.33 2.95
C ALA A 33 0.34 6.41 4.02
N HIS A 34 0.46 7.58 4.65
CA HIS A 34 1.36 7.76 5.80
C HIS A 34 0.85 7.01 7.04
N GLY A 35 1.77 6.48 7.82
CA GLY A 35 1.48 5.80 9.08
C GLY A 35 0.97 4.37 8.91
N VAL A 36 0.33 3.88 9.97
CA VAL A 36 -0.04 2.48 10.15
C VAL A 36 -1.36 2.15 9.44
N ALA A 37 -1.44 0.97 8.82
CA ALA A 37 -2.72 0.40 8.37
C ALA A 37 -3.51 -0.16 9.57
N VAL A 38 -4.84 -0.16 9.46
CA VAL A 38 -5.76 -0.75 10.45
C VAL A 38 -6.71 -1.72 9.78
N GLY A 39 -6.13 -2.74 9.11
CA GLY A 39 -6.82 -3.97 8.68
C GLY A 39 -8.19 -3.75 8.02
N GLY A 40 -8.21 -3.66 6.69
CA GLY A 40 -9.44 -3.42 5.93
C GLY A 40 -9.18 -2.43 4.81
N VAL A 41 -9.91 -2.57 3.70
CA VAL A 41 -9.61 -2.09 2.33
C VAL A 41 -9.57 -0.56 2.15
N ASP A 42 -9.51 0.21 3.23
CA ASP A 42 -9.23 1.63 3.16
C ASP A 42 -8.27 1.98 4.30
N PRO A 43 -7.07 2.52 4.03
CA PRO A 43 -6.35 3.23 5.07
C PRO A 43 -7.32 4.27 5.65
N VAL A 44 -7.33 4.44 6.97
CA VAL A 44 -8.16 5.46 7.61
C VAL A 44 -7.70 6.83 7.09
N GLY A 45 -8.33 7.30 6.02
CA GLY A 45 -7.98 8.53 5.32
C GLY A 45 -7.70 8.39 3.82
N ALA A 46 -7.36 9.53 3.22
CA ALA A 46 -7.00 9.63 1.82
C ALA A 46 -5.68 8.89 1.54
N ALA A 47 -5.53 8.28 0.36
CA ALA A 47 -4.35 7.51 -0.01
C ALA A 47 -3.91 7.81 -1.44
N ASP A 48 -2.60 7.85 -1.65
CA ASP A 48 -2.03 7.94 -2.97
C ASP A 48 -2.35 6.67 -3.75
N THR A 49 -2.74 6.83 -5.01
CA THR A 49 -3.13 5.73 -5.88
C THR A 49 -2.20 5.64 -7.07
N TYR A 50 -1.70 4.43 -7.34
CA TYR A 50 -0.81 4.14 -8.44
C TYR A 50 -1.37 2.98 -9.28
N LEU A 51 -1.36 3.15 -10.60
CA LEU A 51 -1.55 2.04 -11.54
C LEU A 51 -0.22 1.71 -12.18
N VAL A 52 0.23 0.47 -12.02
CA VAL A 52 1.56 0.03 -12.44
C VAL A 52 1.41 -1.07 -13.48
N ARG A 53 2.00 -0.89 -14.66
CA ARG A 53 2.02 -1.91 -15.70
C ARG A 53 2.77 -3.15 -15.20
N ARG A 54 2.17 -4.33 -15.34
CA ARG A 54 2.71 -5.56 -14.76
C ARG A 54 3.94 -6.10 -15.50
N THR A 55 4.12 -5.76 -16.78
CA THR A 55 5.18 -6.32 -17.64
C THR A 55 6.55 -5.67 -17.41
N ASP A 56 6.60 -4.37 -17.16
CA ASP A 56 7.83 -3.58 -17.03
C ASP A 56 7.90 -2.73 -15.75
N LEU A 57 6.83 -2.75 -14.94
CA LEU A 57 6.68 -1.96 -13.72
C LEU A 57 6.69 -0.45 -13.94
N ASN A 58 6.34 -0.01 -15.15
CA ASN A 58 6.14 1.40 -15.42
C ASN A 58 4.88 1.91 -14.69
N ILE A 59 4.99 3.07 -14.06
CA ILE A 59 3.86 3.71 -13.39
C ILE A 59 3.10 4.50 -14.46
N LEU A 60 1.85 4.13 -14.70
CA LEU A 60 1.01 4.73 -15.74
C LEU A 60 0.14 5.86 -15.19
N VAL A 61 -0.26 5.74 -13.93
CA VAL A 61 -1.10 6.71 -13.23
C VAL A 61 -0.54 6.91 -11.85
N GLU A 62 -0.45 8.19 -11.47
CA GLU A 62 -0.20 8.65 -10.11
C GLU A 62 -1.30 9.63 -9.73
N TRP A 63 -1.97 9.36 -8.62
CA TRP A 63 -2.93 10.30 -8.03
C TRP A 63 -2.61 10.48 -6.56
N PHE A 64 -2.15 11.66 -6.20
CA PHE A 64 -1.85 12.00 -4.82
C PHE A 64 -3.09 12.58 -4.16
N ALA A 65 -3.53 11.96 -3.08
CA ALA A 65 -4.71 12.42 -2.36
C ALA A 65 -4.35 13.53 -1.38
N ASP A 66 -5.34 14.33 -0.94
CA ASP A 66 -5.17 15.30 0.15
C ASP A 66 -5.19 14.56 1.51
N LYS A 67 -4.01 14.13 1.96
CA LYS A 67 -3.81 13.29 3.15
C LYS A 67 -3.82 14.13 4.43
N TYR A 68 -4.98 14.55 4.90
CA TYR A 68 -5.08 15.46 6.07
C TYR A 68 -4.71 14.81 7.42
N ARG A 69 -4.70 13.47 7.53
CA ARG A 69 -4.41 12.72 8.77
C ARG A 69 -3.68 11.41 8.51
N GLN A 70 -3.10 10.86 9.57
CA GLN A 70 -2.43 9.54 9.61
C GLN A 70 -2.69 8.86 10.96
N LEU A 71 -2.62 7.53 10.98
CA LEU A 71 -2.58 6.76 12.22
C LEU A 71 -1.14 6.49 12.64
N VAL A 72 -0.84 6.71 13.91
CA VAL A 72 0.48 6.47 14.50
C VAL A 72 0.36 5.66 15.79
N PRO A 73 1.40 4.92 16.18
CA PRO A 73 1.46 4.27 17.49
C PRO A 73 1.37 5.29 18.63
N ALA A 74 0.65 4.90 19.69
CA ALA A 74 0.47 5.67 20.91
C ALA A 74 0.47 4.74 22.13
N PRO A 75 0.71 5.24 23.36
CA PRO A 75 0.76 4.39 24.55
C PRO A 75 -0.50 3.54 24.80
N ALA A 76 -1.66 4.02 24.37
CA ALA A 76 -2.94 3.32 24.49
C ALA A 76 -3.37 2.54 23.22
N GLY A 77 -2.46 2.35 22.26
CA GLY A 77 -2.73 1.67 20.99
C GLY A 77 -2.37 2.53 19.78
N LEU A 78 -3.38 2.94 19.02
CA LEU A 78 -3.22 3.83 17.86
C LEU A 78 -3.88 5.17 18.12
N ALA A 79 -3.30 6.24 17.57
CA ALA A 79 -3.89 7.57 17.60
C ALA A 79 -3.86 8.19 16.20
N GLU A 80 -4.94 8.88 15.87
CA GLU A 80 -5.00 9.70 14.66
C GLU A 80 -4.31 11.04 14.91
N ARG A 81 -3.46 11.47 13.97
CA ARG A 81 -2.72 12.73 14.03
C ARG A 81 -2.89 13.49 12.71
N PRO A 82 -2.96 14.84 12.76
CA PRO A 82 -2.92 15.65 11.55
C PRO A 82 -1.58 15.41 10.83
N LEU A 83 -1.64 15.30 9.51
CA LEU A 83 -0.43 15.29 8.68
C LEU A 83 0.02 16.74 8.45
N PRO A 84 1.33 17.05 8.55
CA PRO A 84 1.87 18.34 8.16
C PRO A 84 1.42 18.73 6.75
N GLU A 85 1.01 19.98 6.55
CA GLU A 85 0.47 20.46 5.27
C GLU A 85 1.41 20.18 4.09
N ALA A 86 2.73 20.34 4.31
CA ALA A 86 3.76 20.09 3.31
C ALA A 86 3.83 18.63 2.79
N LEU A 87 3.17 17.69 3.46
CA LEU A 87 3.14 16.27 3.09
C LEU A 87 1.78 15.83 2.53
N ARG A 88 0.73 16.65 2.63
CA ARG A 88 -0.64 16.23 2.34
C ARG A 88 -0.84 15.83 0.89
N ASP A 89 -0.31 16.60 -0.04
CA ASP A 89 -0.42 16.42 -1.48
C ASP A 89 0.85 15.81 -2.11
N ARG A 90 1.79 15.37 -1.27
CA ARG A 90 3.05 14.74 -1.71
C ARG A 90 2.94 13.22 -1.70
N PRO A 91 3.71 12.52 -2.54
CA PRO A 91 3.78 11.08 -2.49
C PRO A 91 4.30 10.62 -1.11
N CYS A 92 3.56 9.73 -0.45
CA CYS A 92 3.97 9.16 0.83
C CYS A 92 5.16 8.20 0.71
N LEU A 93 5.37 7.62 -0.48
CA LEU A 93 6.48 6.74 -0.80
C LEU A 93 7.08 7.12 -2.16
N PRO A 94 8.41 7.02 -2.34
CA PRO A 94 9.01 7.26 -3.64
C PRO A 94 8.69 6.10 -4.58
N GLU A 95 8.58 6.39 -5.88
CA GLU A 95 8.16 5.41 -6.90
C GLU A 95 8.92 4.07 -6.86
N ARG A 96 10.22 4.09 -6.53
CA ARG A 96 11.01 2.86 -6.37
C ARG A 96 10.36 1.86 -5.41
N ARG A 97 9.74 2.34 -4.33
CA ARG A 97 9.06 1.50 -3.34
C ARG A 97 7.71 1.01 -3.85
N ILE A 98 7.01 1.83 -4.63
CA ILE A 98 5.80 1.40 -5.33
C ILE A 98 6.11 0.19 -6.24
N ARG A 99 7.19 0.28 -7.03
CA ARG A 99 7.66 -0.82 -7.90
C ARG A 99 8.07 -2.05 -7.09
N ASP A 100 8.78 -1.89 -5.98
CA ASP A 100 9.16 -3.00 -5.09
C ASP A 100 7.92 -3.74 -4.55
N MET A 101 6.88 -3.01 -4.14
CA MET A 101 5.63 -3.60 -3.64
C MET A 101 4.87 -4.36 -4.73
N VAL A 102 4.84 -3.85 -5.96
CA VAL A 102 4.24 -4.57 -7.10
C VAL A 102 5.02 -5.84 -7.42
N ARG A 103 6.36 -5.80 -7.39
CA ARG A 103 7.20 -7.01 -7.56
C ARG A 103 6.85 -8.09 -6.55
N ILE A 104 6.72 -7.73 -5.27
CA ILE A 104 6.31 -8.66 -4.21
C ILE A 104 4.95 -9.29 -4.56
N GLY A 105 4.00 -8.49 -5.04
CA GLY A 105 2.68 -8.99 -5.43
C GLY A 105 2.70 -9.93 -6.62
N LEU A 106 3.54 -9.67 -7.62
CA LEU A 106 3.70 -10.55 -8.77
C LEU A 106 4.37 -11.87 -8.39
N VAL A 107 5.35 -11.85 -7.48
CA VAL A 107 5.96 -13.07 -6.93
C VAL A 107 4.93 -13.88 -6.13
N ALA A 108 4.15 -13.24 -5.27
CA ALA A 108 3.09 -13.89 -4.51
C ALA A 108 2.00 -14.49 -5.42
N GLU A 109 1.59 -13.77 -6.48
CA GLU A 109 0.67 -14.28 -7.50
C GLU A 109 1.21 -15.53 -8.20
N ALA A 110 2.50 -15.54 -8.56
CA ALA A 110 3.12 -16.71 -9.17
C ALA A 110 3.12 -17.93 -8.24
N VAL A 111 3.34 -17.73 -6.94
CA VAL A 111 3.28 -18.80 -5.92
C VAL A 111 1.85 -19.30 -5.70
N MET A 112 0.86 -18.41 -5.67
CA MET A 112 -0.54 -18.76 -5.42
C MET A 112 -1.30 -19.23 -6.68
N GLY A 113 -0.72 -19.03 -7.86
CA GLY A 113 -1.35 -19.38 -9.15
C GLY A 113 -2.54 -18.49 -9.54
N ARG A 114 -2.76 -17.38 -8.83
CA ARG A 114 -3.87 -16.44 -9.04
C ARG A 114 -3.53 -15.06 -8.51
N PRO A 115 -4.17 -13.98 -9.03
CA PRO A 115 -3.93 -12.63 -8.53
C PRO A 115 -4.11 -12.55 -7.02
N VAL A 116 -3.36 -11.67 -6.38
CA VAL A 116 -3.36 -11.52 -4.91
C VAL A 116 -3.76 -10.12 -4.49
N ARG A 117 -4.24 -10.02 -3.25
CA ARG A 117 -4.36 -8.78 -2.50
C ARG A 117 -3.43 -8.86 -1.30
N MET A 118 -2.75 -7.77 -1.00
CA MET A 118 -1.80 -7.70 0.09
C MET A 118 -1.92 -6.38 0.83
N GLU A 119 -1.61 -6.42 2.12
CA GLU A 119 -1.27 -5.25 2.90
C GLU A 119 0.18 -5.31 3.30
N LEU A 120 0.87 -4.19 3.12
CA LEU A 120 2.27 -4.04 3.43
C LEU A 120 2.48 -2.84 4.35
N ALA A 121 3.45 -2.96 5.22
CA ALA A 121 3.96 -1.87 6.03
C ALA A 121 5.39 -1.52 5.61
N TRP A 122 5.68 -0.23 5.56
CA TRP A 122 7.00 0.32 5.32
C TRP A 122 7.54 0.91 6.61
N LYS A 123 8.71 0.43 7.07
CA LYS A 123 9.37 0.93 8.29
C LYS A 123 10.86 1.00 8.08
N ASN A 124 11.46 2.17 8.26
CA ASN A 124 12.91 2.39 8.18
C ASN A 124 13.58 1.81 6.93
N GLY A 125 12.91 1.90 5.78
CA GLY A 125 13.45 1.40 4.52
C GLY A 125 13.24 -0.10 4.26
N VAL A 126 12.53 -0.81 5.14
CA VAL A 126 12.17 -2.22 5.02
C VAL A 126 10.66 -2.36 4.77
N VAL A 127 10.30 -3.31 3.92
CA VAL A 127 8.91 -3.69 3.65
C VAL A 127 8.55 -4.96 4.39
N TYR A 128 7.38 -4.95 5.02
CA TYR A 128 6.79 -6.08 5.72
C TYR A 128 5.47 -6.42 5.03
N VAL A 129 5.23 -7.70 4.75
CA VAL A 129 3.92 -8.19 4.30
C VAL A 129 3.12 -8.54 5.55
N LEU A 130 2.03 -7.81 5.81
CA LEU A 130 1.17 -8.03 6.97
C LEU A 130 0.14 -9.12 6.68
N TRP A 131 -0.49 -9.04 5.51
CA TRP A 131 -1.33 -10.12 5.02
C TRP A 131 -1.26 -10.23 3.50
N CYS A 132 -1.52 -11.44 3.00
CA CYS A 132 -1.57 -11.75 1.58
C CYS A 132 -2.62 -12.84 1.37
N GLU A 133 -3.52 -12.62 0.42
CA GLU A 133 -4.52 -13.60 0.05
C GLU A 133 -4.72 -13.64 -1.47
N ALA A 134 -5.17 -14.77 -1.98
CA ALA A 134 -5.67 -14.88 -3.33
C ALA A 134 -6.91 -14.01 -3.56
N ALA A 135 -6.86 -13.13 -4.57
CA ALA A 135 -8.01 -12.38 -5.03
C ALA A 135 -9.05 -13.33 -5.68
N GLY A 136 -10.28 -13.23 -5.19
CA GLY A 136 -11.48 -13.82 -5.80
C GLY A 136 -11.95 -13.05 -7.02
#